data_AF-A0A0J1LZN6-F1
#
_entry.id   AF-A0A0J1LZN6-F1
#
_cell.length_a   1.000
_cell.length_b   1.000
_cell.length_c   1.000
_cell.angle_alpha   90.00
_cell.angle_beta   90.00
_cell.angle_gamma   90.00
#
_symmetry.space_group_name_H-M   'P 1'
#
loop_
_entity.id
_entity.type
_entity.pdbx_description
1 polymer ?
#
loop_
_entity_poly.entity_id
_entity_poly.type
_entity_poly.pdbx_seq_one_letter_code
_entity_poly.pdbx_strand_id
1 'polypeptide(L)'
;MAKTLLRSGNLDDYQAVGGGGQAVFDSALQIRETLRLRKQQAMADCLAIPQINDNGDRVDWYSPIEGKAVAWKAADEDTRLRAMRYLGSTLENAAALSRKSLQSGKTALQLFGSLLEKAIQFPGENHVFLVDGKPVITFWGFVNLNENTRDDVLDCLRVSDVPPVVPAPEPGAEEDVTQEITFAEADAPLLTPVVELPEPAEPEPQAPVIISEPKVTPPTAQIQSKSTRRLPLWSLPVAAVIVAAIAAPLLWKQQAPAPIVAAVETPIEVARVDSKPLPELRSVLPLHRAEVTPAAKKEKPVDGPVVIAAIPKDALVMDANQMKAGTTRFLNGNWRVMVDVKDPVSGKAPSLRYQIQTNKGTARVVHGDNIVCRAEIFSGLHQSGELMIKSRGNARCTDGSRYPMPEITCKAGTNDVAACTARYDDHAEIPLTIKKIGA
;
A
#
# COMPACT_ATOMS: atom_id res chain seq x y z
N MET A 1 -10.38 -9.70 31.40
CA MET A 1 -9.10 -9.00 31.68
C MET A 1 -8.82 -8.10 30.49
N ALA A 2 -8.25 -6.91 30.70
CA ALA A 2 -8.03 -5.96 29.61
C ALA A 2 -6.79 -6.35 28.82
N LYS A 3 -6.92 -6.54 27.50
CA LYS A 3 -5.78 -6.86 26.63
C LYS A 3 -4.92 -5.61 26.45
N THR A 4 -3.61 -5.72 26.60
CA THR A 4 -2.67 -4.61 26.36
C THR A 4 -2.71 -4.21 24.89
N LEU A 5 -3.14 -2.98 24.58
CA LEU A 5 -3.01 -2.39 23.25
C LEU A 5 -1.53 -2.14 22.96
N LEU A 6 -1.00 -2.67 21.87
CA LEU A 6 0.40 -2.50 21.45
C LEU A 6 0.52 -1.34 20.46
N ARG A 7 -0.29 -1.36 19.41
CA ARG A 7 -0.27 -0.35 18.36
C ARG A 7 -1.63 -0.23 17.70
N SER A 8 -1.90 0.95 17.17
CA SER A 8 -3.07 1.23 16.35
C SER A 8 -2.63 1.98 15.09
N GLY A 9 -3.30 1.75 13.96
CA GLY A 9 -2.97 2.42 12.71
C GLY A 9 -3.99 2.15 11.60
N ASN A 10 -3.90 2.91 10.52
CA ASN A 10 -4.77 2.76 9.37
C ASN A 10 -4.24 1.64 8.46
N LEU A 11 -5.14 0.82 7.89
CA LEU A 11 -4.78 -0.32 7.05
C LEU A 11 -4.19 0.09 5.70
N ASP A 12 -4.61 1.23 5.15
CA ASP A 12 -4.11 1.75 3.88
C ASP A 12 -2.60 2.05 3.96
N ASP A 13 -2.07 2.43 5.12
CA ASP A 13 -0.67 2.87 5.28
C ASP A 13 0.37 1.77 4.98
N TYR A 14 -0.08 0.53 4.76
CA TYR A 14 0.75 -0.63 4.42
C TYR A 14 0.18 -1.40 3.23
N GLN A 15 0.96 -2.34 2.70
CA GLN A 15 0.52 -3.28 1.66
C GLN A 15 0.31 -4.66 2.30
N ALA A 16 -0.92 -5.16 2.26
CA ALA A 16 -1.23 -6.51 2.73
C ALA A 16 -0.55 -7.56 1.83
N VAL A 17 0.08 -8.56 2.44
CA VAL A 17 0.59 -9.74 1.73
C VAL A 17 -0.41 -10.88 1.80
N GLY A 18 -0.35 -11.79 0.83
CA GLY A 18 -1.35 -12.85 0.67
C GLY A 18 -0.78 -14.11 0.03
N GLY A 19 -1.54 -15.21 0.17
CA GLY A 19 -1.21 -16.53 -0.35
C GLY A 19 -2.47 -17.21 -0.85
N GLY A 20 -2.40 -17.91 -1.98
CA GLY A 20 -3.57 -18.62 -2.54
C GLY A 20 -4.75 -17.72 -2.95
N GLY A 21 -4.51 -16.43 -3.22
CA GLY A 21 -5.54 -15.47 -3.61
C GLY A 21 -6.26 -14.76 -2.45
N GLN A 22 -5.83 -14.99 -1.20
CA GLN A 22 -6.39 -14.36 -0.01
C GLN A 22 -5.32 -13.56 0.75
N ALA A 23 -5.68 -12.40 1.31
CA ALA A 23 -4.77 -11.65 2.17
C ALA A 23 -4.60 -12.36 3.53
N VAL A 24 -3.39 -12.29 4.09
CA VAL A 24 -3.10 -12.81 5.43
C VAL A 24 -4.01 -12.17 6.47
N PHE A 25 -4.24 -10.86 6.35
CA PHE A 25 -5.02 -10.07 7.31
C PHE A 25 -6.46 -10.56 7.45
N ASP A 26 -7.15 -10.82 6.34
CA ASP A 26 -8.53 -11.34 6.33
C ASP A 26 -8.63 -12.71 7.03
N SER A 27 -7.54 -13.48 6.99
CA SER A 27 -7.41 -14.78 7.64
C SER A 27 -6.78 -14.72 9.03
N ALA A 28 -6.47 -13.54 9.56
CA ALA A 28 -5.55 -13.42 10.70
C ALA A 28 -6.01 -14.17 11.96
N LEU A 29 -7.30 -14.08 12.28
CA LEU A 29 -7.88 -14.83 13.40
C LEU A 29 -7.85 -16.34 13.16
N GLN A 30 -8.07 -16.79 11.92
CA GLN A 30 -8.04 -18.21 11.55
C GLN A 30 -6.61 -18.77 11.62
N ILE A 31 -5.60 -18.02 11.16
CA ILE A 31 -4.18 -18.40 11.24
C ILE A 31 -3.76 -18.56 12.71
N ARG A 32 -4.11 -17.61 13.57
CA ARG A 32 -3.78 -17.69 15.01
C ARG A 32 -4.48 -18.84 15.72
N GLU A 33 -5.76 -19.09 15.43
CA GLU A 33 -6.49 -20.21 16.04
C GLU A 33 -6.01 -21.57 15.51
N THR A 34 -5.67 -21.68 14.23
CA THR A 34 -5.09 -22.93 13.68
C THR A 34 -3.68 -23.21 14.20
N LEU A 35 -2.85 -22.19 14.47
CA LEU A 35 -1.60 -22.35 15.20
C LEU A 35 -1.84 -22.88 16.62
N ARG A 36 -2.81 -22.31 17.36
CA ARG A 36 -3.21 -22.76 18.71
C ARG A 36 -3.65 -24.23 18.71
N LEU A 37 -4.55 -24.60 17.79
CA LEU A 37 -5.02 -25.99 17.62
C LEU A 37 -3.90 -26.97 17.22
N ARG A 38 -2.85 -26.48 16.54
CA ARG A 38 -1.64 -27.25 16.18
C ARG A 38 -0.57 -27.28 17.27
N LYS A 39 -0.88 -26.80 18.48
CA LYS A 39 0.04 -26.69 19.63
C LYS A 39 1.23 -25.76 19.41
N GLN A 40 1.13 -24.82 18.47
CA GLN A 40 2.16 -23.83 18.16
C GLN A 40 1.92 -22.53 18.93
N GLN A 41 1.81 -22.66 20.27
CA GLN A 41 1.44 -21.55 21.15
C GLN A 41 2.45 -20.40 21.08
N ALA A 42 3.76 -20.71 21.08
CA ALA A 42 4.82 -19.70 20.94
C ALA A 42 4.62 -18.79 19.71
N MET A 43 4.26 -19.38 18.55
CA MET A 43 3.98 -18.60 17.34
C MET A 43 2.66 -17.80 17.47
N ALA A 44 1.62 -18.36 18.08
CA ALA A 44 0.35 -17.66 18.31
C ALA A 44 0.47 -16.50 19.33
N ASP A 45 1.44 -16.58 20.25
CA ASP A 45 1.80 -15.55 21.23
C ASP A 45 2.68 -14.46 20.60
N CYS A 46 3.55 -14.80 19.64
CA CYS A 46 4.33 -13.82 18.86
C CYS A 46 3.46 -12.98 17.91
N LEU A 47 2.24 -13.42 17.56
CA LEU A 47 1.34 -12.70 16.66
C LEU A 47 0.29 -11.91 17.44
N ALA A 48 0.33 -10.57 17.33
CA ALA A 48 -0.68 -9.70 17.92
C ALA A 48 -2.10 -9.99 17.37
N ILE A 49 -3.11 -9.66 18.17
CA ILE A 49 -4.52 -9.84 17.83
C ILE A 49 -5.03 -8.57 17.12
N PRO A 50 -5.36 -8.60 15.81
CA PRO A 50 -6.00 -7.48 15.16
C PRO A 50 -7.47 -7.37 15.57
N GLN A 51 -7.94 -6.16 15.79
CA GLN A 51 -9.36 -5.78 15.93
C GLN A 51 -9.61 -4.59 14.99
N ILE A 52 -10.55 -4.74 14.08
CA ILE A 52 -10.92 -3.67 13.12
C ILE A 52 -12.01 -2.81 13.77
N ASN A 53 -11.97 -1.49 13.55
CA ASN A 53 -13.04 -0.58 13.97
C ASN A 53 -14.30 -0.70 13.10
N ASP A 54 -15.43 -0.16 13.56
CA ASP A 54 -16.72 -0.23 12.84
C ASP A 54 -16.68 0.41 11.44
N ASN A 55 -15.75 1.34 11.20
CA ASN A 55 -15.56 2.02 9.92
C ASN A 55 -14.70 1.21 8.92
N GLY A 56 -14.00 0.15 9.35
CA GLY A 56 -13.13 -0.67 8.52
C GLY A 56 -11.77 -0.06 8.14
N ASP A 57 -11.49 1.19 8.50
CA ASP A 57 -10.28 1.93 8.08
C ASP A 57 -9.09 1.78 9.03
N ARG A 58 -9.34 1.41 10.29
CA ARG A 58 -8.35 1.38 11.36
C ARG A 58 -8.33 0.03 12.08
N VAL A 59 -7.12 -0.44 12.37
CA VAL A 59 -6.88 -1.67 13.13
C VAL A 59 -6.13 -1.36 14.43
N ASP A 60 -6.63 -1.93 15.52
CA ASP A 60 -5.98 -1.98 16.83
C ASP A 60 -5.36 -3.37 17.03
N TRP A 61 -4.08 -3.40 17.39
CA TRP A 61 -3.31 -4.61 17.61
C TRP A 61 -3.05 -4.81 19.09
N TYR A 62 -3.60 -5.90 19.65
CA TYR A 62 -3.51 -6.23 21.06
C TYR A 62 -2.51 -7.36 21.32
N SER A 63 -1.83 -7.30 22.47
CA SER A 63 -1.01 -8.41 22.95
C SER A 63 -1.88 -9.63 23.26
N PRO A 64 -1.45 -10.85 22.88
CA PRO A 64 -2.09 -12.08 23.31
C PRO A 64 -1.67 -12.52 24.73
N ILE A 65 -0.53 -12.00 25.21
CA ILE A 65 0.03 -12.25 26.54
C ILE A 65 -0.14 -11.02 27.44
N GLU A 66 -0.36 -11.23 28.73
CA GLU A 66 -0.47 -10.16 29.71
C GLU A 66 0.93 -9.70 30.15
N GLY A 67 1.09 -8.40 30.41
CA GLY A 67 2.37 -7.81 30.80
C GLY A 67 2.54 -6.37 30.35
N LYS A 68 3.62 -5.73 30.81
CA LYS A 68 4.04 -4.40 30.35
C LYS A 68 4.62 -4.50 28.94
N ALA A 69 4.06 -3.74 28.01
CA ALA A 69 4.60 -3.61 26.65
C ALA A 69 5.70 -2.55 26.60
N VAL A 70 6.80 -2.88 25.92
CA VAL A 70 7.92 -1.98 25.59
C VAL A 70 8.15 -2.06 24.08
N ALA A 71 8.29 -0.94 23.39
CA ALA A 71 8.61 -0.95 21.95
C ALA A 71 10.04 -1.48 21.73
N TRP A 72 10.29 -2.18 20.60
CA TRP A 72 11.61 -2.76 20.31
C TRP A 72 12.77 -1.77 20.52
N LYS A 73 12.65 -0.55 19.97
CA LYS A 73 13.64 0.53 20.12
C LYS A 73 13.91 0.99 21.55
N ALA A 74 12.96 0.80 22.46
CA ALA A 74 13.03 1.26 23.84
C ALA A 74 13.46 0.14 24.80
N ALA A 75 13.80 -1.05 24.29
CA ALA A 75 14.22 -2.19 25.10
C ALA A 75 15.75 -2.29 25.20
N ASP A 76 16.22 -2.81 26.33
CA ASP A 76 17.64 -3.07 26.59
C ASP A 76 18.23 -4.06 25.58
N GLU A 77 19.53 -3.92 25.27
CA GLU A 77 20.21 -4.75 24.27
C GLU A 77 20.14 -6.24 24.61
N ASP A 78 20.43 -6.61 25.87
CA ASP A 78 20.30 -8.00 26.33
C ASP A 78 18.90 -8.59 26.12
N THR A 79 17.86 -7.76 26.31
CA THR A 79 16.46 -8.17 26.16
C THR A 79 16.11 -8.30 24.68
N ARG A 80 16.60 -7.39 23.82
CA ARG A 80 16.51 -7.53 22.35
C ARG A 80 17.26 -8.77 21.85
N LEU A 81 18.46 -9.06 22.32
CA LEU A 81 19.24 -10.26 21.94
C LEU A 81 18.57 -11.57 22.37
N ARG A 82 17.95 -11.61 23.56
CA ARG A 82 17.13 -12.76 24.00
C ARG A 82 15.88 -12.92 23.13
N ALA A 83 15.15 -11.83 22.89
CA ALA A 83 13.94 -11.84 22.09
C ALA A 83 14.22 -12.20 20.61
N MET A 84 15.34 -11.76 20.04
CA MET A 84 15.77 -12.08 18.68
C MET A 84 15.98 -13.58 18.50
N ARG A 85 16.71 -14.24 19.42
CA ARG A 85 16.93 -15.70 19.39
C ARG A 85 15.62 -16.48 19.52
N TYR A 86 14.74 -16.04 20.42
CA TYR A 86 13.40 -16.62 20.59
C TYR A 86 12.55 -16.48 19.33
N LEU A 87 12.57 -15.29 18.71
CA LEU A 87 11.80 -15.01 17.50
C LEU A 87 12.32 -15.83 16.32
N GLY A 88 13.64 -15.88 16.08
CA GLY A 88 14.25 -16.71 15.03
C GLY A 88 13.83 -18.18 15.12
N SER A 89 14.00 -18.79 16.30
CA SER A 89 13.55 -20.18 16.53
C SER A 89 12.05 -20.36 16.28
N THR A 90 11.21 -19.38 16.66
CA THR A 90 9.76 -19.45 16.47
C THR A 90 9.36 -19.33 14.99
N LEU A 91 10.02 -18.44 14.24
CA LEU A 91 9.80 -18.25 12.80
C LEU A 91 10.31 -19.45 11.97
N GLU A 92 11.44 -20.06 12.33
CA GLU A 92 11.92 -21.31 11.71
C GLU A 92 10.91 -22.45 11.88
N ASN A 93 10.35 -22.62 13.08
CA ASN A 93 9.31 -23.59 13.35
C ASN A 93 8.03 -23.31 12.53
N ALA A 94 7.65 -22.04 12.37
CA ALA A 94 6.53 -21.64 11.52
C ALA A 94 6.79 -21.91 10.03
N ALA A 95 8.01 -21.65 9.53
CA ALA A 95 8.43 -21.96 8.16
C ALA A 95 8.43 -23.47 7.89
N ALA A 96 8.92 -24.28 8.82
CA ALA A 96 8.84 -25.75 8.73
C ALA A 96 7.39 -26.25 8.70
N LEU A 97 6.51 -25.66 9.51
CA LEU A 97 5.08 -25.97 9.52
C LEU A 97 4.38 -25.58 8.21
N SER A 98 4.74 -24.42 7.65
CA SER A 98 4.26 -23.96 6.34
C SER A 98 4.64 -24.96 5.24
N ARG A 99 5.94 -25.28 5.10
CA ARG A 99 6.45 -26.26 4.13
C ARG A 99 5.74 -27.62 4.24
N LYS A 100 5.57 -28.14 5.46
CA LYS A 100 4.84 -29.38 5.73
C LYS A 100 3.34 -29.31 5.37
N SER A 101 2.74 -28.13 5.44
CA SER A 101 1.32 -27.92 5.11
C SER A 101 1.12 -27.73 3.59
N LEU A 102 2.06 -27.07 2.91
CA LEU A 102 2.14 -26.97 1.44
C LEU A 102 2.30 -28.35 0.77
N GLN A 103 3.12 -29.24 1.35
CA GLN A 103 3.30 -30.61 0.89
C GLN A 103 2.10 -31.54 1.19
N SER A 104 1.06 -31.06 1.87
CA SER A 104 -0.12 -31.87 2.16
C SER A 104 -1.05 -31.93 0.96
N GLY A 105 -1.57 -33.11 0.61
CA GLY A 105 -2.58 -33.28 -0.45
C GLY A 105 -3.99 -32.74 -0.12
N LYS A 106 -4.12 -31.80 0.83
CA LYS A 106 -5.39 -31.20 1.25
C LYS A 106 -5.35 -29.69 0.98
N THR A 107 -6.18 -29.20 0.08
CA THR A 107 -6.21 -27.79 -0.37
C THR A 107 -6.28 -26.79 0.79
N ALA A 108 -7.10 -27.03 1.81
CA ALA A 108 -7.20 -26.15 2.99
C ALA A 108 -5.89 -26.08 3.80
N LEU A 109 -5.08 -27.15 3.81
CA LEU A 109 -3.77 -27.15 4.47
C LEU A 109 -2.70 -26.48 3.61
N GLN A 110 -2.80 -26.61 2.28
CA GLN A 110 -1.93 -25.88 1.35
C GLN A 110 -2.16 -24.37 1.45
N LEU A 111 -3.42 -23.92 1.51
CA LEU A 111 -3.79 -22.53 1.72
C LEU A 111 -3.32 -22.01 3.09
N PHE A 112 -3.48 -22.79 4.17
CA PHE A 112 -2.87 -22.45 5.46
C PHE A 112 -1.34 -22.33 5.37
N GLY A 113 -0.69 -23.22 4.62
CA GLY A 113 0.76 -23.19 4.41
C GLY A 113 1.24 -21.92 3.70
N SER A 114 0.58 -21.54 2.60
CA SER A 114 0.94 -20.34 1.82
C SER A 114 0.60 -19.04 2.56
N LEU A 115 -0.49 -19.00 3.33
CA LEU A 115 -0.78 -17.88 4.21
C LEU A 115 0.23 -17.77 5.35
N LEU A 116 0.60 -18.88 6.01
CA LEU A 116 1.57 -18.86 7.12
C LEU A 116 2.97 -18.41 6.66
N GLU A 117 3.38 -18.76 5.44
CA GLU A 117 4.64 -18.32 4.84
C GLU A 117 4.71 -16.78 4.69
N LYS A 118 3.58 -16.14 4.37
CA LYS A 118 3.49 -14.69 4.24
C LYS A 118 3.11 -14.00 5.56
N ALA A 119 2.52 -14.73 6.50
CA ALA A 119 2.09 -14.20 7.80
C ALA A 119 3.22 -13.73 8.70
N ILE A 120 4.44 -14.22 8.49
CA ILE A 120 5.62 -13.79 9.26
C ILE A 120 6.13 -12.40 8.85
N GLN A 121 5.73 -11.87 7.69
CA GLN A 121 6.18 -10.56 7.19
C GLN A 121 5.59 -9.42 8.02
N PHE A 122 6.40 -8.41 8.34
CA PHE A 122 5.96 -7.17 8.98
C PHE A 122 6.76 -5.96 8.43
N PRO A 123 6.27 -4.72 8.59
CA PRO A 123 6.84 -3.58 7.87
C PRO A 123 8.23 -3.13 8.39
N GLY A 124 8.49 -3.23 9.70
CA GLY A 124 9.81 -2.97 10.28
C GLY A 124 9.85 -3.00 11.82
N GLU A 125 10.99 -2.62 12.41
CA GLU A 125 11.27 -2.61 13.87
C GLU A 125 10.23 -1.88 14.73
N ASN A 126 9.64 -0.78 14.25
CA ASN A 126 8.60 -0.03 14.97
C ASN A 126 7.32 -0.85 15.23
N HIS A 127 7.19 -2.01 14.60
CA HIS A 127 6.03 -2.89 14.68
C HIS A 127 6.23 -4.08 15.63
N VAL A 128 7.42 -4.21 16.23
CA VAL A 128 7.73 -5.24 17.23
C VAL A 128 7.74 -4.65 18.64
N PHE A 129 7.11 -5.36 19.57
CA PHE A 129 7.03 -4.99 20.98
C PHE A 129 7.49 -6.16 21.84
N LEU A 130 8.11 -5.87 22.98
CA LEU A 130 8.43 -6.87 24.00
C LEU A 130 7.39 -6.76 25.11
N VAL A 131 6.70 -7.86 25.40
CA VAL A 131 5.73 -7.97 26.50
C VAL A 131 6.22 -9.08 27.41
N ASP A 132 6.56 -8.73 28.65
CA ASP A 132 7.19 -9.67 29.61
C ASP A 132 8.42 -10.39 29.02
N GLY A 133 9.26 -9.66 28.30
CA GLY A 133 10.45 -10.17 27.61
C GLY A 133 10.20 -11.01 26.34
N LYS A 134 8.95 -11.31 25.99
CA LYS A 134 8.58 -12.05 24.76
C LYS A 134 8.27 -11.09 23.61
N PRO A 135 8.78 -11.34 22.38
CA PRO A 135 8.47 -10.52 21.23
C PRO A 135 7.04 -10.76 20.73
N VAL A 136 6.31 -9.68 20.43
CA VAL A 136 4.99 -9.67 19.81
C VAL A 136 5.01 -8.72 18.61
N ILE A 137 4.66 -9.23 17.44
CA ILE A 137 4.64 -8.52 16.16
C ILE A 137 3.24 -7.95 15.92
N THR A 138 3.16 -6.66 15.59
CA THR A 138 1.97 -5.96 15.10
C THR A 138 2.06 -5.76 13.58
N PHE A 139 0.94 -5.58 12.87
CA PHE A 139 0.91 -5.50 11.40
C PHE A 139 1.64 -6.67 10.70
N TRP A 140 1.57 -7.85 11.30
CA TRP A 140 2.02 -9.07 10.64
C TRP A 140 1.09 -9.40 9.47
N GLY A 141 1.65 -9.92 8.37
CA GLY A 141 0.95 -10.00 7.09
C GLY A 141 0.92 -8.69 6.28
N PHE A 142 1.79 -7.73 6.60
CA PHE A 142 1.95 -6.49 5.84
C PHE A 142 3.42 -6.13 5.57
N VAL A 143 3.66 -5.38 4.49
CA VAL A 143 4.94 -4.73 4.15
C VAL A 143 4.71 -3.23 3.94
N ASN A 144 5.77 -2.42 3.88
CA ASN A 144 5.61 -0.99 3.55
C ASN A 144 5.15 -0.82 2.10
N LEU A 145 4.53 0.32 1.82
CA LEU A 145 4.08 0.68 0.48
C LEU A 145 5.28 0.76 -0.48
N ASN A 146 5.18 0.09 -1.62
CA ASN A 146 6.23 -0.01 -2.65
C ASN A 146 7.45 -0.86 -2.25
N GLU A 147 7.40 -1.59 -1.13
CA GLU A 147 8.39 -2.64 -0.81
C GLU A 147 7.85 -4.03 -1.16
N ASN A 148 8.75 -4.93 -1.58
CA ASN A 148 8.44 -6.36 -1.74
C ASN A 148 8.58 -7.10 -0.40
N THR A 149 8.09 -8.34 -0.34
CA THR A 149 8.36 -9.25 0.80
C THR A 149 9.85 -9.47 0.98
N ARG A 150 10.32 -9.41 2.22
CA ARG A 150 11.74 -9.65 2.57
C ARG A 150 12.03 -11.15 2.63
N ASP A 151 13.21 -11.55 2.17
CA ASP A 151 13.69 -12.94 2.28
C ASP A 151 14.10 -13.26 3.73
N ASP A 152 14.90 -12.38 4.35
CA ASP A 152 15.13 -12.37 5.80
C ASP A 152 14.26 -11.28 6.45
N VAL A 153 13.27 -11.71 7.23
CA VAL A 153 12.33 -10.81 7.91
C VAL A 153 12.96 -10.16 9.15
N LEU A 154 13.94 -10.82 9.78
CA LEU A 154 14.57 -10.35 11.02
C LEU A 154 15.69 -9.34 10.80
N ASP A 155 16.14 -9.17 9.55
CA ASP A 155 17.19 -8.22 9.19
C ASP A 155 16.83 -6.78 9.63
N CYS A 156 15.56 -6.39 9.47
CA CYS A 156 15.06 -5.08 9.89
C CYS A 156 15.02 -4.84 11.41
N LEU A 157 15.36 -5.84 12.23
CA LEU A 157 15.49 -5.75 13.69
C LEU A 157 16.95 -5.76 14.16
N ARG A 158 17.90 -6.05 13.28
CA ARG A 158 19.33 -5.98 13.58
C ARG A 158 19.70 -4.50 13.73
N VAL A 159 20.36 -4.17 14.84
CA VAL A 159 20.88 -2.81 15.03
C VAL A 159 21.96 -2.59 13.98
N SER A 160 21.66 -1.76 12.98
CA SER A 160 22.71 -1.12 12.21
C SER A 160 23.37 -0.10 13.14
N ASP A 161 24.56 -0.45 13.64
CA ASP A 161 25.51 0.52 14.18
C ASP A 161 25.95 1.46 13.04
N VAL A 162 25.06 2.38 12.69
CA VAL A 162 25.46 3.66 12.11
C VAL A 162 25.96 4.43 13.33
N PRO A 163 27.29 4.56 13.55
CA PRO A 163 27.78 5.38 14.64
C PRO A 163 27.15 6.77 14.48
N PRO A 164 26.73 7.42 15.59
CA PRO A 164 26.27 8.79 15.49
C PRO A 164 27.36 9.57 14.77
N VAL A 165 26.99 10.29 13.71
CA VAL A 165 27.90 11.22 13.05
C VAL A 165 28.26 12.24 14.11
N VAL A 166 29.39 12.00 14.78
CA VAL A 166 30.02 12.98 15.66
C VAL A 166 30.20 14.19 14.74
N PRO A 167 29.53 15.32 15.00
CA PRO A 167 29.76 16.50 14.19
C PRO A 167 31.26 16.76 14.25
N ALA A 168 31.92 16.72 13.09
CA ALA A 168 33.31 17.12 13.00
C ALA A 168 33.38 18.51 13.65
N PRO A 169 34.34 18.76 14.57
CA PRO A 169 34.42 20.04 15.23
C PRO A 169 34.46 21.12 14.15
N GLU A 170 33.51 22.07 14.22
CA GLU A 170 33.48 23.20 13.30
C GLU A 170 34.88 23.83 13.32
N PRO A 171 35.50 24.07 12.15
CA PRO A 171 36.77 24.79 12.12
C PRO A 171 36.55 26.11 12.85
N GLY A 172 37.27 26.29 13.96
CA GLY A 172 37.03 27.38 14.89
C GLY A 172 37.08 28.71 14.16
N ALA A 173 36.21 29.64 14.57
CA ALA A 173 36.23 30.99 14.06
C ALA A 173 37.66 31.54 14.09
N GLU A 174 38.18 31.90 12.92
CA GLU A 174 39.48 32.54 12.79
C GLU A 174 39.40 33.90 13.47
N GLU A 175 39.94 34.00 14.70
CA GLU A 175 40.09 35.28 15.38
C GLU A 175 41.07 36.14 14.57
N ASP A 176 40.62 37.34 14.22
CA ASP A 176 41.37 38.35 13.47
C ASP A 176 42.57 38.85 14.30
N VAL A 177 43.71 38.17 14.15
CA VAL A 177 44.98 38.60 14.74
C VAL A 177 45.75 39.39 13.70
N THR A 178 45.61 40.71 13.81
CA THR A 178 46.38 41.72 13.05
C THR A 178 47.88 41.38 13.04
N GLN A 179 48.45 41.26 11.85
CA GLN A 179 49.86 40.93 11.65
C GLN A 179 50.77 42.07 12.16
N GLU A 180 51.51 41.83 13.25
CA GLU A 180 52.66 42.67 13.60
C GLU A 180 53.94 42.00 13.08
N ILE A 181 54.59 42.68 12.13
CA ILE A 181 55.71 42.14 11.36
C ILE A 181 57.01 42.37 12.13
N THR A 182 57.67 41.29 12.54
CA THR A 182 59.11 41.32 12.84
C THR A 182 59.82 40.17 12.15
N PHE A 183 60.58 40.51 11.09
CA PHE A 183 61.55 39.60 10.48
C PHE A 183 62.78 39.48 11.40
N ALA A 184 63.20 38.24 11.64
CA ALA A 184 64.54 37.94 12.11
C ALA A 184 65.08 36.72 11.35
N GLU A 185 66.18 36.94 10.63
CA GLU A 185 67.14 35.93 10.14
C GLU A 185 67.51 34.85 11.20
N ALA A 186 68.06 33.68 10.88
CA ALA A 186 68.29 32.95 9.62
C ALA A 186 68.89 31.55 9.95
N ASP A 187 69.24 30.83 8.89
CA ASP A 187 70.29 29.79 8.80
C ASP A 187 70.05 28.34 9.28
N ALA A 188 70.51 27.46 8.37
CA ALA A 188 71.04 26.11 8.60
C ALA A 188 70.03 24.92 8.69
N PRO A 189 70.45 23.68 8.36
CA PRO A 189 70.16 23.19 7.01
C PRO A 189 69.57 21.76 6.92
N LEU A 190 69.31 21.34 5.68
CA LEU A 190 68.88 20.00 5.25
C LEU A 190 69.62 18.84 5.95
N LEU A 191 68.91 17.99 6.69
CA LEU A 191 69.29 16.60 6.95
C LEU A 191 68.06 15.69 6.96
N THR A 192 67.96 14.83 5.94
CA THR A 192 67.11 13.64 5.96
C THR A 192 67.81 12.49 6.69
N PRO A 193 67.05 11.65 7.42
CA PRO A 193 67.43 10.26 7.63
C PRO A 193 66.44 9.31 6.92
N VAL A 194 66.98 8.36 6.17
CA VAL A 194 66.27 7.19 5.64
C VAL A 194 66.38 6.06 6.66
N VAL A 195 65.26 5.62 7.24
CA VAL A 195 65.08 4.39 8.04
C VAL A 195 63.57 4.06 8.02
N GLU A 196 63.06 2.82 7.94
CA GLU A 196 63.50 1.54 7.37
C GLU A 196 62.23 0.65 7.33
N LEU A 197 62.13 -0.30 6.40
CA LEU A 197 60.89 -1.06 6.16
C LEU A 197 60.80 -2.30 7.10
N PRO A 198 59.74 -2.49 7.90
CA PRO A 198 59.57 -3.71 8.69
C PRO A 198 59.13 -4.90 7.82
N GLU A 199 59.87 -6.00 7.92
CA GLU A 199 59.63 -7.27 7.23
C GLU A 199 58.48 -8.08 7.90
N PRO A 200 57.69 -8.90 7.17
CA PRO A 200 56.58 -9.66 7.74
C PRO A 200 57.04 -10.94 8.44
N ALA A 201 56.52 -11.21 9.65
CA ALA A 201 56.77 -12.48 10.33
C ALA A 201 55.89 -13.62 9.78
N GLU A 202 56.54 -14.74 9.40
CA GLU A 202 55.93 -16.00 8.97
C GLU A 202 55.51 -16.87 10.19
N PRO A 203 54.48 -17.75 10.12
CA PRO A 203 53.88 -18.37 11.31
C PRO A 203 54.47 -19.73 11.70
N GLU A 204 54.40 -20.07 12.99
CA GLU A 204 54.75 -21.40 13.55
C GLU A 204 53.53 -22.24 14.00
N PRO A 205 53.66 -23.57 14.16
CA PRO A 205 52.61 -24.49 13.73
C PRO A 205 51.93 -25.36 14.81
N GLN A 206 50.69 -25.75 14.46
CA GLN A 206 49.97 -27.01 14.75
C GLN A 206 50.17 -27.82 16.05
N ALA A 207 49.03 -28.24 16.62
CA ALA A 207 48.88 -29.60 17.17
C ALA A 207 47.48 -30.16 16.80
N PRO A 208 47.35 -31.40 16.28
CA PRO A 208 46.07 -31.99 15.91
C PRO A 208 45.44 -32.79 17.05
N VAL A 209 44.10 -32.75 17.20
CA VAL A 209 43.38 -33.59 18.17
C VAL A 209 42.24 -34.39 17.51
N ILE A 210 42.60 -35.63 17.18
CA ILE A 210 41.84 -36.88 17.38
C ILE A 210 40.35 -36.91 16.93
N ILE A 211 40.14 -37.69 15.88
CA ILE A 211 38.84 -38.20 15.40
C ILE A 211 38.19 -39.08 16.48
N SER A 212 36.87 -38.96 16.67
CA SER A 212 36.07 -39.94 17.42
C SER A 212 34.67 -40.08 16.81
N GLU A 213 34.48 -41.20 16.11
CA GLU A 213 33.24 -41.59 15.44
C GLU A 213 32.38 -42.46 16.40
N PRO A 214 31.06 -42.21 16.58
CA PRO A 214 30.15 -43.17 17.20
C PRO A 214 29.32 -43.89 16.15
N LYS A 215 29.45 -45.22 16.10
CA LYS A 215 28.81 -46.10 15.12
C LYS A 215 27.40 -46.56 15.54
N VAL A 216 26.42 -46.20 14.69
CA VAL A 216 25.21 -46.95 14.29
C VAL A 216 24.43 -47.76 15.35
N THR A 217 23.13 -47.46 15.47
CA THR A 217 22.09 -48.51 15.60
C THR A 217 20.76 -48.03 14.99
N PRO A 218 20.09 -48.82 14.12
CA PRO A 218 18.83 -48.42 13.48
C PRO A 218 17.60 -48.73 14.36
N PRO A 219 16.49 -47.96 14.23
CA PRO A 219 15.25 -48.29 14.92
C PRO A 219 14.48 -49.42 14.22
N THR A 220 14.20 -50.48 14.98
CA THR A 220 13.40 -51.64 14.56
C THR A 220 11.96 -51.26 14.21
N ALA A 221 11.41 -51.88 13.15
CA ALA A 221 10.00 -51.75 12.80
C ALA A 221 9.08 -52.31 13.90
N GLN A 222 8.06 -51.54 14.30
CA GLN A 222 6.93 -52.05 15.10
C GLN A 222 5.64 -52.01 14.29
N ILE A 223 4.97 -53.16 14.24
CA ILE A 223 3.78 -53.43 13.44
C ILE A 223 2.55 -53.41 14.34
N GLN A 224 1.50 -52.70 13.88
CA GLN A 224 0.10 -52.78 14.34
C GLN A 224 -0.24 -52.43 15.80
N SER A 225 -1.09 -51.41 15.95
CA SER A 225 -2.51 -51.69 16.23
C SER A 225 -3.42 -50.59 15.68
N LYS A 226 -4.47 -50.96 14.94
CA LYS A 226 -5.52 -50.04 14.48
C LYS A 226 -6.62 -50.00 15.53
N SER A 227 -6.73 -48.92 16.31
CA SER A 227 -7.87 -48.74 17.22
C SER A 227 -9.10 -48.24 16.45
N THR A 228 -9.97 -49.16 16.06
CA THR A 228 -11.29 -48.88 15.48
C THR A 228 -12.30 -48.52 16.58
N ARG A 229 -12.44 -47.23 16.89
CA ARG A 229 -13.57 -46.75 17.71
C ARG A 229 -14.80 -46.51 16.82
N ARG A 230 -15.82 -47.33 17.03
CA ARG A 230 -17.11 -47.24 16.34
C ARG A 230 -17.91 -46.05 16.87
N LEU A 231 -18.46 -45.25 15.96
CA LEU A 231 -19.60 -44.37 16.25
C LEU A 231 -20.88 -45.20 16.02
N PRO A 232 -21.83 -45.25 16.97
CA PRO A 232 -23.09 -45.93 16.74
C PRO A 232 -23.96 -45.10 15.80
N LEU A 233 -24.32 -45.70 14.68
CA LEU A 233 -25.38 -45.23 13.79
C LEU A 233 -26.71 -45.41 14.54
N TRP A 234 -27.48 -44.33 14.75
CA TRP A 234 -28.89 -44.43 15.13
C TRP A 234 -29.78 -44.00 13.97
N SER A 235 -30.92 -44.68 13.84
CA SER A 235 -31.69 -44.78 12.61
C SER A 235 -32.78 -43.72 12.45
N LEU A 236 -32.96 -43.32 11.19
CA LEU A 236 -34.18 -42.90 10.46
C LEU A 236 -35.55 -43.34 11.03
N PRO A 237 -36.70 -42.84 10.52
CA PRO A 237 -37.00 -41.66 9.67
C PRO A 237 -38.21 -40.83 10.17
N VAL A 238 -38.59 -39.72 9.49
CA VAL A 238 -39.97 -39.40 9.03
C VAL A 238 -39.85 -38.46 7.82
N ALA A 239 -40.74 -38.60 6.83
CA ALA A 239 -40.80 -37.77 5.63
C ALA A 239 -42.14 -37.02 5.50
N ALA A 240 -42.10 -35.95 4.71
CA ALA A 240 -43.23 -35.25 4.06
C ALA A 240 -44.20 -34.42 4.94
N VAL A 241 -44.90 -33.49 4.25
CA VAL A 241 -45.82 -32.45 4.77
C VAL A 241 -45.05 -31.38 5.57
N ILE A 242 -44.99 -30.09 5.19
CA ILE A 242 -46.08 -29.21 4.73
C ILE A 242 -45.64 -28.40 3.49
N VAL A 243 -46.41 -28.53 2.40
CA VAL A 243 -46.65 -27.43 1.44
C VAL A 243 -48.04 -26.87 1.77
N ALA A 244 -48.30 -25.60 1.46
CA ALA A 244 -49.57 -24.87 1.63
C ALA A 244 -49.86 -24.21 3.01
N ALA A 245 -49.00 -23.26 3.37
CA ALA A 245 -49.37 -21.97 3.99
C ALA A 245 -48.26 -20.98 3.59
N ILE A 246 -48.48 -19.85 2.92
CA ILE A 246 -49.49 -18.81 3.17
C ILE A 246 -50.04 -18.30 1.83
N ALA A 247 -51.35 -18.38 1.63
CA ALA A 247 -52.05 -17.74 0.51
C ALA A 247 -53.40 -17.16 0.95
N ALA A 248 -53.35 -15.95 1.51
CA ALA A 248 -54.49 -15.03 1.74
C ALA A 248 -55.60 -15.51 2.71
N PRO A 249 -56.57 -14.65 3.10
CA PRO A 249 -56.64 -13.19 2.96
C PRO A 249 -56.88 -12.44 4.30
N LEU A 250 -56.61 -11.14 4.32
CA LEU A 250 -57.38 -10.09 5.04
C LEU A 250 -56.90 -8.74 4.46
N LEU A 251 -57.68 -8.11 3.58
CA LEU A 251 -58.70 -7.10 3.94
C LEU A 251 -58.10 -5.79 4.46
N TRP A 252 -57.61 -4.95 3.53
CA TRP A 252 -57.94 -3.52 3.55
C TRP A 252 -57.91 -2.91 2.14
N LYS A 253 -59.09 -2.54 1.64
CA LYS A 253 -59.30 -1.52 0.61
C LYS A 253 -59.77 -0.23 1.31
N GLN A 254 -59.60 0.90 0.62
CA GLN A 254 -60.16 2.25 0.81
C GLN A 254 -59.08 3.32 1.10
N GLN A 255 -59.17 4.58 0.62
CA GLN A 255 -59.92 5.15 -0.52
C GLN A 255 -59.43 6.60 -0.77
N ALA A 256 -59.41 7.04 -2.04
CA ALA A 256 -59.50 8.46 -2.49
C ALA A 256 -58.32 9.41 -2.16
N PRO A 257 -58.26 10.64 -2.72
CA PRO A 257 -59.12 11.23 -3.77
C PRO A 257 -58.37 11.68 -5.05
N ALA A 258 -59.15 12.07 -6.06
CA ALA A 258 -58.67 12.81 -7.24
C ALA A 258 -59.02 14.32 -7.11
N PRO A 259 -58.38 15.21 -7.88
CA PRO A 259 -58.96 16.52 -8.18
C PRO A 259 -59.09 16.87 -9.68
N ILE A 260 -60.09 17.72 -9.94
CA ILE A 260 -60.48 18.42 -11.18
C ILE A 260 -61.06 19.78 -10.72
N VAL A 261 -61.07 20.90 -11.46
CA VAL A 261 -60.78 21.18 -12.88
C VAL A 261 -60.07 22.55 -12.98
N ALA A 262 -59.15 22.77 -13.93
CA ALA A 262 -58.92 24.12 -14.47
C ALA A 262 -58.21 24.10 -15.84
N ALA A 263 -58.95 24.47 -16.90
CA ALA A 263 -58.34 25.02 -18.11
C ALA A 263 -58.20 26.54 -17.92
N VAL A 264 -57.08 27.11 -18.35
CA VAL A 264 -56.95 28.55 -18.58
C VAL A 264 -56.29 28.74 -19.94
N GLU A 265 -57.06 29.26 -20.88
CA GLU A 265 -56.56 29.76 -22.15
C GLU A 265 -55.93 31.14 -21.92
N THR A 266 -54.76 31.41 -22.51
CA THR A 266 -54.36 32.76 -22.97
C THR A 266 -53.16 32.64 -23.89
N PRO A 267 -53.08 33.45 -24.98
CA PRO A 267 -52.01 33.33 -25.95
C PRO A 267 -50.76 34.09 -25.49
N ILE A 268 -49.58 33.48 -25.65
CA ILE A 268 -48.31 34.21 -25.56
C ILE A 268 -47.73 34.36 -26.96
N GLU A 269 -47.72 35.62 -27.36
CA GLU A 269 -47.23 36.24 -28.57
C GLU A 269 -45.87 35.70 -29.07
N VAL A 270 -45.83 35.27 -30.34
CA VAL A 270 -44.58 34.86 -31.01
C VAL A 270 -43.79 36.12 -31.38
N ALA A 271 -42.86 36.50 -30.51
CA ALA A 271 -41.87 37.52 -30.84
C ALA A 271 -41.00 37.06 -32.01
N ARG A 272 -41.20 37.67 -33.19
CA ARG A 272 -40.28 37.55 -34.33
C ARG A 272 -38.95 38.18 -33.93
N VAL A 273 -37.85 37.47 -34.13
CA VAL A 273 -36.50 38.04 -34.09
C VAL A 273 -35.96 38.05 -35.52
N ASP A 274 -35.62 39.23 -36.01
CA ASP A 274 -35.18 39.46 -37.38
C ASP A 274 -33.93 38.65 -37.75
N SER A 275 -34.06 37.82 -38.79
CA SER A 275 -32.94 37.16 -39.44
C SER A 275 -32.25 38.13 -40.41
N LYS A 276 -31.00 38.48 -40.07
CA LYS A 276 -30.12 39.31 -40.90
C LYS A 276 -29.91 38.64 -42.28
N PRO A 277 -29.90 39.38 -43.41
CA PRO A 277 -29.83 38.76 -44.74
C PRO A 277 -28.51 38.01 -44.98
N LEU A 278 -28.59 36.84 -45.63
CA LEU A 278 -27.42 36.17 -46.19
C LEU A 278 -26.91 36.93 -47.42
N PRO A 279 -25.59 36.93 -47.70
CA PRO A 279 -25.03 37.52 -48.91
C PRO A 279 -25.39 36.70 -50.16
N GLU A 280 -25.67 37.38 -51.27
CA GLU A 280 -25.96 36.76 -52.56
C GLU A 280 -24.74 36.01 -53.14
N LEU A 281 -24.95 34.74 -53.50
CA LEU A 281 -23.95 33.94 -54.22
C LEU A 281 -23.93 34.34 -55.70
N ARG A 282 -22.87 35.04 -56.12
CA ARG A 282 -22.62 35.33 -57.55
C ARG A 282 -22.12 34.08 -58.26
N SER A 283 -22.87 33.62 -59.26
CA SER A 283 -22.48 32.51 -60.13
C SER A 283 -21.44 32.94 -61.17
N VAL A 284 -20.15 32.84 -60.82
CA VAL A 284 -19.05 32.90 -61.80
C VAL A 284 -18.26 31.61 -61.72
N LEU A 285 -18.45 30.74 -62.71
CA LEU A 285 -17.71 29.49 -62.88
C LEU A 285 -16.49 29.71 -63.79
N PRO A 286 -15.25 29.75 -63.26
CA PRO A 286 -14.07 29.61 -64.11
C PRO A 286 -13.93 28.14 -64.54
N LEU A 287 -14.30 27.85 -65.79
CA LEU A 287 -14.05 26.56 -66.44
C LEU A 287 -12.55 26.29 -66.56
N HIS A 288 -11.96 25.66 -65.54
CA HIS A 288 -10.63 25.06 -65.62
C HIS A 288 -10.76 23.54 -65.61
N ARG A 289 -10.19 22.92 -66.65
CA ARG A 289 -10.25 21.48 -66.91
C ARG A 289 -9.33 20.77 -65.93
N ALA A 290 -9.89 19.97 -65.03
CA ALA A 290 -9.10 19.18 -64.09
C ALA A 290 -8.32 18.09 -64.84
N GLU A 291 -7.00 18.12 -64.70
CA GLU A 291 -6.09 17.10 -65.21
C GLU A 291 -5.80 16.08 -64.09
N VAL A 292 -5.99 14.79 -64.38
CA VAL A 292 -5.98 13.75 -63.35
C VAL A 292 -4.57 13.22 -63.14
N THR A 293 -3.88 13.74 -62.12
CA THR A 293 -2.62 13.16 -61.64
C THR A 293 -2.93 11.92 -60.79
N PRO A 294 -2.54 10.70 -61.18
CA PRO A 294 -2.80 9.51 -60.36
C PRO A 294 -1.92 9.54 -59.11
N ALA A 295 -2.54 9.70 -57.95
CA ALA A 295 -1.84 9.65 -56.67
C ALA A 295 -1.27 8.24 -56.44
N ALA A 296 0.02 8.17 -56.11
CA ALA A 296 0.68 6.91 -55.79
C ALA A 296 -0.03 6.20 -54.62
N LYS A 297 -0.30 4.91 -54.81
CA LYS A 297 -0.98 4.05 -53.83
C LYS A 297 -0.08 3.86 -52.61
N LYS A 298 -0.21 4.74 -51.61
CA LYS A 298 0.30 4.46 -50.26
C LYS A 298 -0.41 3.21 -49.75
N GLU A 299 0.37 2.17 -49.47
CA GLU A 299 -0.12 0.97 -48.82
C GLU A 299 -0.72 1.35 -47.47
N LYS A 300 -1.89 0.77 -47.14
CA LYS A 300 -2.42 0.87 -45.79
C LYS A 300 -1.41 0.23 -44.84
N PRO A 301 -1.05 0.86 -43.71
CA PRO A 301 -0.51 0.12 -42.59
C PRO A 301 -1.49 -1.01 -42.27
N VAL A 302 -0.97 -2.23 -42.12
CA VAL A 302 -1.76 -3.39 -41.73
C VAL A 302 -2.37 -3.10 -40.36
N ASP A 303 -3.69 -3.18 -40.24
CA ASP A 303 -4.37 -3.26 -38.96
C ASP A 303 -3.89 -4.54 -38.25
N GLY A 304 -2.85 -4.40 -37.43
CA GLY A 304 -2.59 -5.36 -36.35
C GLY A 304 -3.84 -5.41 -35.47
N PRO A 305 -4.24 -6.60 -34.96
CA PRO A 305 -5.45 -6.71 -34.18
C PRO A 305 -5.37 -5.75 -32.99
N VAL A 306 -6.36 -4.85 -32.87
CA VAL A 306 -6.50 -3.95 -31.74
C VAL A 306 -6.65 -4.81 -30.49
N VAL A 307 -5.54 -5.02 -29.79
CA VAL A 307 -5.55 -5.64 -28.48
C VAL A 307 -6.36 -4.71 -27.60
N ILE A 308 -7.55 -5.16 -27.22
CA ILE A 308 -8.37 -4.50 -26.20
C ILE A 308 -7.57 -4.58 -24.91
N ALA A 309 -6.73 -3.57 -24.68
CA ALA A 309 -6.01 -3.41 -23.44
C ALA A 309 -7.06 -3.33 -22.34
N ALA A 310 -7.16 -4.40 -21.54
CA ALA A 310 -8.16 -4.51 -20.51
C ALA A 310 -8.04 -3.30 -19.58
N ILE A 311 -9.12 -2.49 -19.51
CA ILE A 311 -9.15 -1.30 -18.66
C ILE A 311 -8.77 -1.75 -17.25
N PRO A 312 -7.73 -1.18 -16.62
CA PRO A 312 -7.35 -1.56 -15.27
C PRO A 312 -8.56 -1.34 -14.35
N LYS A 313 -8.95 -2.36 -13.57
CA LYS A 313 -10.14 -2.27 -12.69
C LYS A 313 -10.03 -1.16 -11.65
N ASP A 314 -8.80 -0.73 -11.37
CA ASP A 314 -8.42 0.35 -10.49
C ASP A 314 -8.30 1.71 -11.19
N ALA A 315 -8.45 1.83 -12.52
CA ALA A 315 -8.35 3.12 -13.20
C ALA A 315 -9.53 4.06 -12.86
N LEU A 316 -9.26 5.36 -12.75
CA LEU A 316 -10.32 6.37 -12.72
C LEU A 316 -11.01 6.44 -14.09
N VAL A 317 -12.27 6.00 -14.17
CA VAL A 317 -13.11 6.07 -15.37
C VAL A 317 -14.10 7.23 -15.21
N MET A 318 -14.07 8.18 -16.15
CA MET A 318 -14.96 9.34 -16.22
C MET A 318 -16.20 8.96 -17.04
N ASP A 319 -17.19 8.35 -16.39
CA ASP A 319 -18.41 7.86 -17.06
C ASP A 319 -19.11 8.95 -17.89
N ALA A 320 -19.27 8.70 -19.19
CA ALA A 320 -19.79 9.67 -20.14
C ALA A 320 -21.24 10.12 -19.87
N ASN A 321 -22.07 9.30 -19.21
CA ASN A 321 -23.43 9.69 -18.84
C ASN A 321 -23.42 10.60 -17.61
N GLN A 322 -22.57 10.31 -16.62
CA GLN A 322 -22.39 11.14 -15.44
C GLN A 322 -21.78 12.50 -15.78
N MET A 323 -20.78 12.55 -16.67
CA MET A 323 -20.22 13.82 -17.17
C MET A 323 -21.28 14.68 -17.85
N LYS A 324 -22.07 14.11 -18.77
CA LYS A 324 -23.19 14.81 -19.44
C LYS A 324 -24.27 15.28 -18.45
N ALA A 325 -24.50 14.53 -17.38
CA ALA A 325 -25.42 14.89 -16.31
C ALA A 325 -24.84 15.90 -15.28
N GLY A 326 -23.59 16.35 -15.44
CA GLY A 326 -22.93 17.26 -14.49
C GLY A 326 -22.60 16.61 -13.13
N THR A 327 -22.55 15.28 -13.06
CA THR A 327 -22.34 14.52 -11.82
C THR A 327 -20.97 13.86 -11.76
N THR A 328 -20.41 13.79 -10.56
CA THR A 328 -19.04 13.31 -10.28
C THR A 328 -19.02 12.07 -9.38
N ARG A 329 -20.10 11.26 -9.37
CA ARG A 329 -20.23 10.11 -8.45
C ARG A 329 -19.13 9.06 -8.67
N PHE A 330 -18.64 8.94 -9.90
CA PHE A 330 -17.49 8.10 -10.26
C PHE A 330 -16.21 8.42 -9.46
N LEU A 331 -16.08 9.64 -8.91
CA LEU A 331 -14.94 10.08 -8.10
C LEU A 331 -15.08 9.72 -6.60
N ASN A 332 -16.22 9.19 -6.15
CA ASN A 332 -16.40 8.84 -4.74
C ASN A 332 -15.56 7.60 -4.37
N GLY A 333 -14.68 7.74 -3.36
CA GLY A 333 -13.85 6.66 -2.83
C GLY A 333 -12.44 7.09 -2.44
N ASN A 334 -11.60 6.08 -2.19
CA ASN A 334 -10.19 6.25 -1.87
C ASN A 334 -9.34 6.09 -3.14
N TRP A 335 -8.46 7.04 -3.38
CA TRP A 335 -7.62 7.11 -4.58
C TRP A 335 -6.15 7.30 -4.23
N ARG A 336 -5.29 6.65 -4.99
CA ARG A 336 -3.84 6.82 -5.01
C ARG A 336 -3.47 7.64 -6.24
N VAL A 337 -2.84 8.78 -6.02
CA VAL A 337 -2.36 9.67 -7.07
C VAL A 337 -0.87 9.40 -7.24
N MET A 338 -0.47 8.99 -8.44
CA MET A 338 0.92 8.73 -8.81
C MET A 338 1.32 9.78 -9.83
N VAL A 339 2.14 10.74 -9.41
CA VAL A 339 2.68 11.79 -10.30
C VAL A 339 4.00 11.29 -10.86
N ASP A 340 4.24 11.46 -12.16
CA ASP A 340 5.50 11.06 -12.81
C ASP A 340 6.63 12.08 -12.56
N VAL A 341 6.86 12.39 -11.28
CA VAL A 341 7.92 13.29 -10.80
C VAL A 341 8.94 12.47 -10.02
N LYS A 342 10.17 12.46 -10.53
CA LYS A 342 11.35 12.11 -9.73
C LYS A 342 11.76 13.37 -8.97
N ASP A 343 11.47 13.37 -7.67
CA ASP A 343 11.92 14.39 -6.74
C ASP A 343 13.47 14.47 -6.79
N PRO A 344 14.08 15.64 -7.07
CA PRO A 344 15.53 15.74 -7.23
C PRO A 344 16.31 15.53 -5.92
N VAL A 345 15.65 15.61 -4.76
CA VAL A 345 16.27 15.39 -3.43
C VAL A 345 16.00 13.97 -2.93
N SER A 346 14.76 13.49 -3.08
CA SER A 346 14.34 12.18 -2.54
C SER A 346 14.54 11.01 -3.52
N GLY A 347 14.56 11.26 -4.83
CA GLY A 347 14.59 10.25 -5.90
C GLY A 347 13.33 9.38 -6.01
N LYS A 348 12.41 9.46 -5.04
CA LYS A 348 11.17 8.71 -4.94
C LYS A 348 9.97 9.64 -5.10
N ALA A 349 8.98 9.24 -5.90
CA ALA A 349 7.74 10.01 -6.05
C ALA A 349 6.94 9.99 -4.72
N PRO A 350 6.46 11.14 -4.22
CA PRO A 350 5.68 11.20 -2.98
C PRO A 350 4.35 10.45 -3.13
N SER A 351 3.96 9.67 -2.12
CA SER A 351 2.69 8.92 -2.18
C SER A 351 1.52 9.83 -1.80
N LEU A 352 0.82 10.35 -2.81
CA LEU A 352 -0.39 11.17 -2.64
C LEU A 352 -1.63 10.26 -2.56
N ARG A 353 -2.49 10.52 -1.57
CA ARG A 353 -3.73 9.76 -1.34
C ARG A 353 -4.91 10.68 -1.09
N TYR A 354 -5.99 10.46 -1.84
CA TYR A 354 -7.15 11.35 -1.90
C TYR A 354 -8.38 10.53 -1.50
N GLN A 355 -9.06 10.93 -0.43
CA GLN A 355 -10.37 10.38 -0.05
C GLN A 355 -11.43 11.41 -0.43
N ILE A 356 -12.25 11.11 -1.43
CA ILE A 356 -13.25 12.05 -1.97
C ILE A 356 -14.66 11.48 -1.78
N GLN A 357 -15.56 12.31 -1.28
CA GLN A 357 -16.98 12.01 -1.13
C GLN A 357 -17.80 13.28 -1.40
N THR A 358 -18.68 13.24 -2.40
CA THR A 358 -19.61 14.33 -2.72
C THR A 358 -18.89 15.67 -2.96
N ASN A 359 -17.91 15.67 -3.86
CA ASN A 359 -17.10 16.83 -4.27
C ASN A 359 -16.21 17.49 -3.20
N LYS A 360 -16.14 16.91 -1.99
CA LYS A 360 -15.20 17.30 -0.94
C LYS A 360 -14.35 16.11 -0.56
N GLY A 361 -13.17 16.36 -0.03
CA GLY A 361 -12.27 15.28 0.37
C GLY A 361 -11.11 15.74 1.23
N THR A 362 -10.30 14.76 1.61
CA THR A 362 -9.00 15.03 2.24
C THR A 362 -7.89 14.42 1.40
N ALA A 363 -6.79 15.15 1.29
CA ALA A 363 -5.54 14.66 0.73
C ALA A 363 -4.54 14.39 1.85
N ARG A 364 -3.87 13.24 1.78
CA ARG A 364 -2.77 12.83 2.64
C ARG A 364 -1.54 12.57 1.77
N VAL A 365 -0.44 13.22 2.11
CA VAL A 365 0.88 13.02 1.51
C VAL A 365 1.78 12.40 2.57
N VAL A 366 2.60 11.43 2.19
CA VAL A 366 3.65 10.86 3.05
C VAL A 366 5.00 11.13 2.37
N HIS A 367 5.89 11.82 3.09
CA HIS A 367 7.26 12.08 2.66
C HIS A 367 8.25 11.08 3.30
N GLY A 368 9.50 11.04 2.82
CA GLY A 368 10.48 10.01 3.15
C GLY A 368 10.72 9.78 4.65
N ASP A 369 10.63 10.83 5.46
CA ASP A 369 10.92 10.81 6.90
C ASP A 369 9.71 10.46 7.79
N ASN A 370 8.72 9.73 7.23
CA ASN A 370 7.40 9.49 7.84
C ASN A 370 6.58 10.76 8.15
N ILE A 371 6.96 11.91 7.59
CA ILE A 371 6.21 13.16 7.73
C ILE A 371 4.89 13.03 6.97
N VAL A 372 3.77 13.26 7.67
CA VAL A 372 2.43 13.14 7.11
C VAL A 372 1.82 14.52 6.94
N CYS A 373 1.62 14.94 5.70
CA CYS A 373 0.96 16.20 5.36
C CYS A 373 -0.52 15.98 5.04
N ARG A 374 -1.40 16.84 5.55
CA ARG A 374 -2.85 16.78 5.31
C ARG A 374 -3.41 18.09 4.75
N ALA A 375 -4.32 17.99 3.78
CA ALA A 375 -5.04 19.11 3.19
C ALA A 375 -6.52 18.77 2.96
N GLU A 376 -7.39 19.79 2.97
CA GLU A 376 -8.76 19.70 2.45
C GLU A 376 -8.74 19.94 0.94
N ILE A 377 -9.42 19.07 0.20
CA ILE A 377 -9.55 19.14 -1.26
C ILE A 377 -11.00 19.23 -1.70
N PHE A 378 -11.20 19.89 -2.84
CA PHE A 378 -12.48 20.12 -3.47
C PHE A 378 -12.37 19.70 -4.93
N SER A 379 -13.36 18.96 -5.42
CA SER A 379 -13.44 18.54 -6.82
C SER A 379 -14.69 19.10 -7.49
N GLY A 380 -14.60 19.40 -8.78
CA GLY A 380 -15.74 19.88 -9.57
C GLY A 380 -15.54 19.59 -11.05
N LEU A 381 -16.65 19.31 -11.74
CA LEU A 381 -16.66 19.20 -13.19
C LEU A 381 -16.92 20.58 -13.79
N HIS A 382 -16.01 21.07 -14.62
CA HIS A 382 -16.16 22.33 -15.34
C HIS A 382 -17.09 22.17 -16.56
N GLN A 383 -17.65 23.27 -17.07
CA GLN A 383 -18.54 23.26 -18.23
C GLN A 383 -17.86 22.74 -19.51
N SER A 384 -16.52 22.76 -19.58
CA SER A 384 -15.71 22.15 -20.64
C SER A 384 -15.66 20.61 -20.61
N GLY A 385 -16.23 19.97 -19.58
CA GLY A 385 -16.10 18.53 -19.33
C GLY A 385 -14.78 18.14 -18.63
N GLU A 386 -13.96 19.11 -18.23
CA GLU A 386 -12.74 18.89 -17.46
C GLU A 386 -13.06 18.74 -15.98
N LEU A 387 -12.57 17.67 -15.36
CA LEU A 387 -12.66 17.47 -13.92
C LEU A 387 -11.46 18.16 -13.26
N MET A 388 -11.73 19.10 -12.35
CA MET A 388 -10.71 19.79 -11.56
C MET A 388 -10.73 19.28 -10.12
N ILE A 389 -9.55 19.09 -9.52
CA ILE A 389 -9.39 18.83 -8.08
C ILE A 389 -8.36 19.82 -7.54
N LYS A 390 -8.77 20.66 -6.57
CA LYS A 390 -7.94 21.71 -5.97
C LYS A 390 -7.89 21.57 -4.46
N SER A 391 -6.78 21.99 -3.85
CA SER A 391 -6.72 22.23 -2.40
C SER A 391 -7.08 23.68 -2.07
N ARG A 392 -7.55 23.93 -0.85
CA ARG A 392 -7.75 25.30 -0.32
C ARG A 392 -6.43 26.00 0.06
N GLY A 393 -5.33 25.26 0.07
CA GLY A 393 -3.97 25.77 0.30
C GLY A 393 -2.97 24.63 0.56
N ASN A 394 -1.76 24.98 1.00
CA ASN A 394 -0.70 24.00 1.25
C ASN A 394 -1.08 23.04 2.38
N ALA A 395 -0.72 21.76 2.22
CA ALA A 395 -0.95 20.71 3.20
C ALA A 395 -0.10 20.98 4.46
N ARG A 396 -0.70 20.79 5.64
CA ARG A 396 0.00 20.94 6.93
C ARG A 396 0.66 19.64 7.33
N CYS A 397 1.95 19.69 7.59
CA CYS A 397 2.79 18.53 7.89
C CYS A 397 3.02 18.37 9.40
N THR A 398 3.38 17.16 9.86
CA THR A 398 3.52 16.81 11.29
C THR A 398 4.73 17.44 11.98
N ASP A 399 5.73 17.84 11.21
CA ASP A 399 6.91 18.63 11.57
C ASP A 399 6.61 20.16 11.68
N GLY A 400 5.40 20.58 11.33
CA GLY A 400 5.00 21.99 11.25
C GLY A 400 5.28 22.66 9.90
N SER A 401 5.90 21.96 8.94
CA SER A 401 6.13 22.49 7.59
C SER A 401 4.84 22.51 6.75
N ARG A 402 4.93 23.07 5.55
CA ARG A 402 3.83 23.17 4.59
C ARG A 402 4.23 22.60 3.24
N TYR A 403 3.49 21.62 2.76
CA TYR A 403 3.73 20.98 1.46
C TYR A 403 2.80 21.57 0.38
N PRO A 404 3.33 22.03 -0.78
CA PRO A 404 2.51 22.56 -1.87
C PRO A 404 1.67 21.44 -2.49
N MET A 405 0.36 21.65 -2.62
CA MET A 405 -0.56 20.64 -3.14
C MET A 405 -0.88 20.93 -4.61
N PRO A 406 -0.79 19.94 -5.53
CA PRO A 406 -1.03 20.21 -6.95
C PRO A 406 -2.51 20.45 -7.23
N GLU A 407 -2.76 21.34 -8.17
CA GLU A 407 -4.01 21.40 -8.92
C GLU A 407 -4.03 20.25 -9.93
N ILE A 408 -5.05 19.39 -9.88
CA ILE A 408 -5.20 18.27 -10.80
C ILE A 408 -6.32 18.58 -11.79
N THR A 409 -6.03 18.45 -13.09
CA THR A 409 -7.01 18.55 -14.17
C THR A 409 -7.08 17.22 -14.91
N CYS A 410 -8.27 16.66 -15.07
CA CYS A 410 -8.52 15.38 -15.73
C CYS A 410 -9.48 15.53 -16.91
N LYS A 411 -9.19 14.83 -18.00
CA LYS A 411 -9.98 14.75 -19.23
C LYS A 411 -10.33 13.28 -19.51
N ALA A 412 -11.50 13.03 -20.10
CA ALA A 412 -11.82 11.70 -20.60
C ALA A 412 -10.91 11.36 -21.79
N GLY A 413 -10.09 10.32 -21.62
CA GLY A 413 -9.19 9.78 -22.63
C GLY A 413 -9.80 8.62 -23.40
N THR A 414 -8.94 7.70 -23.86
CA THR A 414 -9.39 6.48 -24.54
C THR A 414 -10.18 5.58 -23.58
N ASN A 415 -11.31 5.05 -24.05
CA ASN A 415 -12.20 4.18 -23.27
C ASN A 415 -12.69 4.79 -21.94
N ASP A 416 -12.99 6.10 -21.95
CA ASP A 416 -13.43 6.89 -20.77
C ASP A 416 -12.43 6.92 -19.58
N VAL A 417 -11.20 6.42 -19.75
CA VAL A 417 -10.15 6.47 -18.72
C VAL A 417 -9.66 7.91 -18.57
N ALA A 418 -9.54 8.39 -17.32
CA ALA A 418 -9.10 9.75 -17.04
C ALA A 418 -7.62 9.95 -17.39
N ALA A 419 -7.34 10.82 -18.35
CA ALA A 419 -6.02 11.39 -18.60
C ALA A 419 -5.87 12.65 -17.75
N CYS A 420 -4.97 12.63 -16.76
CA CYS A 420 -4.84 13.69 -15.77
C CYS A 420 -3.45 14.34 -15.77
N THR A 421 -3.40 15.64 -15.54
CA THR A 421 -2.18 16.42 -15.27
C THR A 421 -2.23 17.04 -13.88
N ALA A 422 -1.07 17.13 -13.21
CA ALA A 422 -0.85 17.97 -12.04
C ALA A 422 -0.13 19.25 -12.45
N ARG A 423 -0.51 20.36 -11.84
CA ARG A 423 0.26 21.60 -11.83
C ARG A 423 0.56 22.01 -10.39
N TYR A 424 1.82 22.26 -10.10
CA TYR A 424 2.27 22.87 -8.85
C TYR A 424 2.62 24.33 -9.16
N ASP A 425 1.81 25.28 -8.68
CA ASP A 425 1.99 26.73 -8.91
C ASP A 425 2.34 27.08 -10.37
N ASP A 426 3.44 27.81 -10.63
CA ASP A 426 3.90 28.22 -11.97
C ASP A 426 4.69 27.13 -12.74
N HIS A 427 4.76 25.90 -12.23
CA HIS A 427 5.46 24.81 -12.91
C HIS A 427 4.64 24.23 -14.08
N ALA A 428 5.33 23.53 -14.99
CA ALA A 428 4.70 22.86 -16.13
C ALA A 428 3.64 21.84 -15.70
N GLU A 429 2.69 21.53 -16.59
CA GLU A 429 1.75 20.44 -16.37
C GLU A 429 2.45 19.07 -16.49
N ILE A 430 2.36 18.26 -15.44
CA ILE A 430 3.04 16.97 -15.32
C ILE A 430 1.98 15.85 -15.38
N PRO A 431 2.14 14.83 -16.25
CA PRO A 431 1.19 13.73 -16.31
C PRO A 431 1.15 12.95 -14.98
N LEU A 432 -0.05 12.50 -14.61
CA LEU A 432 -0.26 11.65 -13.44
C LEU A 432 -1.30 10.57 -13.72
N THR A 433 -1.25 9.50 -12.91
CA THR A 433 -2.23 8.42 -12.94
C THR A 433 -2.99 8.36 -11.61
N ILE A 434 -4.32 8.28 -11.68
CA ILE A 434 -5.18 8.10 -10.50
C ILE A 434 -5.69 6.66 -10.48
N LYS A 435 -5.41 5.94 -9.38
CA LYS A 435 -5.82 4.55 -9.15
C LYS A 435 -6.70 4.41 -7.91
N LYS A 436 -7.75 3.61 -7.97
CA LYS A 436 -8.65 3.32 -6.85
C LYS A 436 -7.98 2.36 -5.85
N ILE A 437 -8.13 2.62 -4.57
CA ILE A 437 -7.62 1.77 -3.49
C ILE A 437 -8.73 0.81 -3.07
N GLY A 438 -8.43 -0.50 -3.02
CA GLY A 438 -9.39 -1.54 -2.62
C GLY A 438 -10.43 -1.92 -3.69
N ALA A 439 -10.01 -2.02 -4.97
CA ALA A 439 -10.84 -2.39 -6.11
C ALA A 439 -10.69 -3.87 -6.52
#